data_AF-A0A7S0PUB9-F1
#
_entry.id   AF-A0A7S0PUB9-F1
#
_cell.length_a   1.000
_cell.length_b   1.000
_cell.length_c   1.000
_cell.angle_alpha   90.00
_cell.angle_beta   90.00
_cell.angle_gamma   90.00
#
_symmetry.space_group_name_H-M   'P 1'
#
loop_
_entity.id
_entity.type
_entity.pdbx_description
1 polymer ?
#
loop_
_entity_poly.entity_id
_entity_poly.type
_entity_poly.pdbx_seq_one_letter_code
_entity_poly.pdbx_strand_id
1 'polypeptide(L)'
;MNPKGIMVSPGPGRPEDSGISLEACEKLGPEFGVFGVCMGHQCIGQVFGGTIVRAPCGLMHGKSSPVWHTEDAATMLAGLPSPFQAARYHSLVISRDGFPDDELEVTAWTEDETIMAVRHRRYPKIQGVQFHPESIITENGLTIIRNWVALINA
;
A
#
# COMPACT_ATOMS: atom_id res chain seq x y z
N MET A 1 -8.49 -21.64 -10.66
CA MET A 1 -7.68 -20.53 -11.21
C MET A 1 -6.27 -20.63 -10.62
N ASN A 2 -5.22 -20.20 -11.32
CA ASN A 2 -3.83 -20.22 -10.81
C ASN A 2 -3.14 -18.87 -11.11
N PRO A 3 -3.59 -17.76 -10.48
CA PRO A 3 -2.97 -16.46 -10.65
C PRO A 3 -1.57 -16.45 -10.02
N LYS A 4 -0.67 -15.60 -10.55
CA LYS A 4 0.65 -15.40 -9.94
C LYS A 4 0.64 -14.40 -8.80
N GLY A 5 -0.33 -13.50 -8.77
CA GLY A 5 -0.51 -12.49 -7.75
C GLY A 5 -1.80 -11.73 -7.96
N ILE A 6 -2.24 -11.02 -6.93
CA ILE A 6 -3.50 -10.25 -6.94
C ILE A 6 -3.16 -8.77 -6.83
N MET A 7 -3.79 -7.94 -7.66
CA MET A 7 -3.68 -6.49 -7.55
C MET A 7 -5.06 -5.92 -7.20
N VAL A 8 -5.13 -5.18 -6.10
CA VAL A 8 -6.33 -4.44 -5.69
C VAL A 8 -6.13 -2.98 -6.05
N SER A 9 -6.82 -2.54 -7.10
CA SER A 9 -6.72 -1.20 -7.67
C SER A 9 -7.28 -0.13 -6.73
N PRO A 10 -6.97 1.16 -6.97
CA PRO A 10 -7.66 2.26 -6.32
C PRO A 10 -9.17 2.25 -6.61
N GLY A 11 -9.96 2.88 -5.73
CA GLY A 11 -11.40 3.04 -5.89
C GLY A 11 -11.95 4.11 -4.93
N PRO A 12 -13.17 4.63 -5.20
CA PRO A 12 -13.83 5.57 -4.29
C PRO A 12 -14.39 4.85 -3.05
N GLY A 13 -14.73 5.63 -2.01
CA GLY A 13 -15.42 5.11 -0.82
C GLY A 13 -14.47 4.60 0.27
N ARG A 14 -15.01 3.77 1.18
CA ARG A 14 -14.25 3.11 2.26
C ARG A 14 -13.95 1.67 1.84
N PRO A 15 -12.95 1.01 2.46
CA PRO A 15 -12.69 -0.40 2.18
C PRO A 15 -13.89 -1.31 2.48
N GLU A 16 -14.74 -0.94 3.44
CA GLU A 16 -16.02 -1.61 3.75
C GLU A 16 -16.96 -1.70 2.54
N ASP A 17 -16.89 -0.73 1.63
CA ASP A 17 -17.72 -0.62 0.43
C ASP A 17 -17.06 -1.25 -0.81
N SER A 18 -15.86 -1.83 -0.67
CA SER A 18 -15.03 -2.32 -1.79
C SER A 18 -15.49 -3.64 -2.40
N GLY A 19 -16.63 -4.17 -1.96
CA GLY A 19 -17.15 -5.45 -2.41
C GLY A 19 -16.21 -6.60 -2.03
N ILE A 20 -15.66 -7.29 -3.03
CA ILE A 20 -14.84 -8.50 -2.83
C ILE A 20 -13.38 -8.22 -2.42
N SER A 21 -12.94 -6.96 -2.41
CA SER A 21 -11.52 -6.64 -2.23
C SER A 21 -10.98 -7.00 -0.85
N LEU A 22 -11.77 -6.81 0.22
CA LEU A 22 -11.39 -7.26 1.57
C LEU A 22 -11.21 -8.78 1.61
N GLU A 23 -12.18 -9.52 1.09
CA GLU A 23 -12.14 -10.99 1.06
C GLU A 23 -10.98 -11.52 0.21
N ALA A 24 -10.66 -10.86 -0.90
CA ALA A 24 -9.52 -11.21 -1.74
C ALA A 24 -8.19 -11.01 -0.99
N CYS A 25 -8.03 -9.90 -0.27
CA CYS A 25 -6.85 -9.67 0.56
C CYS A 25 -6.68 -10.72 1.65
N GLU A 26 -7.77 -11.05 2.35
CA GLU A 26 -7.78 -11.99 3.48
C GLU A 26 -7.55 -13.44 3.04
N LYS A 27 -8.35 -13.92 2.09
CA LYS A 27 -8.41 -15.35 1.76
C LYS A 27 -7.37 -15.77 0.73
N LEU A 28 -7.05 -14.89 -0.21
CA LEU A 28 -6.17 -15.23 -1.33
C LEU A 28 -4.77 -14.64 -1.18
N GLY A 29 -4.62 -13.58 -0.39
CA GLY A 29 -3.33 -12.94 -0.17
C GLY A 29 -2.25 -13.86 0.43
N PRO A 30 -2.56 -14.72 1.42
CA PRO A 30 -1.60 -15.67 1.96
C PRO A 30 -1.04 -16.66 0.92
N GLU A 31 -1.82 -17.01 -0.09
CA GLU A 31 -1.45 -17.99 -1.12
C GLU A 31 -0.75 -17.32 -2.32
N PHE A 32 -1.30 -16.21 -2.83
CA PHE A 32 -0.85 -15.61 -4.09
C PHE A 32 -0.08 -14.30 -3.93
N GLY A 33 -0.11 -13.67 -2.74
CA GLY A 33 0.36 -12.31 -2.54
C GLY A 33 -0.61 -11.27 -3.10
N VAL A 34 -0.49 -10.05 -2.59
CA VAL A 34 -1.37 -8.92 -2.93
C VAL A 34 -0.55 -7.65 -3.11
N PHE A 35 -0.84 -6.89 -4.15
CA PHE A 35 -0.48 -5.48 -4.24
C PHE A 35 -1.72 -4.60 -4.11
N GLY A 36 -1.84 -3.93 -2.97
CA GLY A 36 -2.90 -2.95 -2.74
C GLY A 36 -2.48 -1.53 -3.09
N VAL A 37 -3.24 -0.83 -3.94
CA VAL A 37 -2.99 0.58 -4.28
C VAL A 37 -4.12 1.46 -3.76
N CYS A 38 -3.77 2.50 -2.99
CA CYS A 38 -4.70 3.45 -2.39
C CYS A 38 -5.81 2.76 -1.57
N MET A 39 -7.01 2.56 -2.13
CA MET A 39 -8.09 1.79 -1.49
C MET A 39 -7.67 0.33 -1.22
N GLY A 40 -6.89 -0.30 -2.12
CA GLY A 40 -6.35 -1.63 -1.87
C GLY A 40 -5.35 -1.69 -0.71
N HIS A 41 -4.55 -0.64 -0.52
CA HIS A 41 -3.68 -0.50 0.65
C HIS A 41 -4.49 -0.40 1.94
N GLN A 42 -5.59 0.36 1.91
CA GLN A 42 -6.51 0.49 3.04
C GLN A 42 -7.24 -0.85 3.32
N CYS A 43 -7.59 -1.63 2.28
CA CYS A 43 -8.13 -2.98 2.46
C CYS A 43 -7.14 -3.88 3.22
N ILE A 44 -5.86 -3.86 2.84
CA ILE A 44 -4.82 -4.62 3.55
C ILE A 44 -4.76 -4.16 5.01
N GLY A 45 -4.68 -2.85 5.26
CA GLY A 45 -4.72 -2.30 6.61
C GLY A 45 -5.89 -2.83 7.43
N GLN A 46 -7.10 -2.72 6.88
CA GLN A 46 -8.33 -3.10 7.58
C GLN A 46 -8.47 -4.61 7.82
N VAL A 47 -8.16 -5.44 6.81
CA VAL A 47 -8.25 -6.91 6.93
C VAL A 47 -7.37 -7.43 8.06
N PHE A 48 -6.18 -6.84 8.24
CA PHE A 48 -5.23 -7.27 9.27
C PHE A 48 -5.36 -6.48 10.58
N GLY A 49 -6.53 -5.86 10.84
CA GLY A 49 -6.87 -5.26 12.14
C GLY A 49 -6.56 -3.77 12.28
N GLY A 50 -6.06 -3.12 11.23
CA GLY A 50 -5.78 -1.69 11.21
C GLY A 50 -7.03 -0.83 11.10
N THR A 51 -6.99 0.35 11.71
CA THR A 51 -8.12 1.29 11.67
C THR A 51 -7.96 2.29 10.52
N ILE A 52 -9.03 2.50 9.73
CA ILE A 52 -9.05 3.48 8.63
C ILE A 52 -9.71 4.78 9.08
N VAL A 53 -8.93 5.85 9.09
CA VAL A 53 -9.32 7.19 9.56
C VAL A 53 -9.19 8.23 8.44
N ARG A 54 -9.78 9.41 8.65
CA ARG A 54 -9.54 10.55 7.76
C ARG A 54 -8.09 11.03 7.88
N ALA A 55 -7.50 11.41 6.75
CA ALA A 55 -6.16 11.98 6.73
C ALA A 55 -6.09 13.24 7.62
N PRO A 56 -5.10 13.36 8.53
CA PRO A 56 -4.98 14.52 9.42
C PRO A 56 -4.82 15.85 8.68
N CYS A 57 -4.12 15.82 7.55
CA CYS A 57 -3.89 16.98 6.68
C CYS A 57 -5.07 17.32 5.75
N GLY A 58 -6.21 16.61 5.87
CA GLY A 58 -7.39 16.82 5.03
C GLY A 58 -7.28 16.18 3.64
N LEU A 59 -8.09 16.64 2.69
CA LEU A 59 -8.13 16.10 1.33
C LEU A 59 -6.87 16.49 0.55
N MET A 60 -6.09 15.50 0.14
CA MET A 60 -4.95 15.66 -0.75
C MET A 60 -5.32 15.14 -2.14
N HIS A 61 -5.44 16.02 -3.15
CA HIS A 61 -5.76 15.63 -4.52
C HIS A 61 -4.79 16.28 -5.52
N GLY A 62 -4.07 15.46 -6.30
CA GLY A 62 -3.17 15.95 -7.35
C GLY A 62 -1.91 16.65 -6.84
N LYS A 63 -1.48 16.36 -5.61
CA LYS A 63 -0.24 16.89 -5.04
C LYS A 63 0.80 15.78 -4.97
N SER A 64 2.06 16.12 -5.24
CA SER A 64 3.19 15.25 -4.91
C SER A 64 3.55 15.45 -3.43
N SER A 65 4.11 14.41 -2.81
CA SER A 65 4.73 14.52 -1.50
C SER A 65 6.02 13.70 -1.49
N PRO A 66 7.07 14.17 -0.79
CA PRO A 66 8.21 13.33 -0.48
C PRO A 66 7.76 12.15 0.37
N VAL A 67 8.11 10.93 -0.05
CA VAL A 67 7.84 9.69 0.66
C VAL A 67 9.17 9.05 1.04
N TRP A 68 9.39 8.89 2.34
CA TRP A 68 10.51 8.13 2.90
C TRP A 68 10.12 6.66 2.97
N HIS A 69 11.09 5.79 2.78
CA HIS A 69 10.88 4.35 2.92
C HIS A 69 12.09 3.66 3.51
N THR A 70 11.86 2.45 4.00
CA THR A 70 12.93 1.55 4.46
C THR A 70 13.78 1.07 3.29
N GLU A 71 15.09 0.95 3.47
CA GLU A 71 16.01 0.32 2.51
C GLU A 71 15.98 -1.20 2.63
N ASP A 72 14.80 -1.82 2.45
CA ASP A 72 14.63 -3.27 2.49
C ASP A 72 14.39 -3.82 1.08
N ALA A 73 15.29 -4.72 0.65
CA ALA A 73 15.26 -5.40 -0.64
C ALA A 73 14.02 -6.29 -0.83
N ALA A 74 13.35 -6.70 0.25
CA ALA A 74 12.12 -7.48 0.21
C ALA A 74 10.85 -6.61 0.14
N THR A 75 10.98 -5.33 -0.17
CA THR A 75 9.85 -4.41 -0.42
C THR A 75 9.75 -4.02 -1.89
N MET A 76 8.55 -3.63 -2.34
CA MET A 76 8.36 -3.10 -3.69
C MET A 76 9.10 -1.76 -3.93
N LEU A 77 9.60 -1.14 -2.86
CA LEU A 77 10.32 0.14 -2.88
C LEU A 77 11.85 -0.04 -2.93
N ALA A 78 12.33 -1.28 -3.03
CA ALA A 78 13.75 -1.57 -3.14
C ALA A 78 14.41 -0.83 -4.32
N GLY A 79 15.54 -0.18 -4.04
CA GLY A 79 16.34 0.54 -5.03
C GLY A 79 15.79 1.91 -5.45
N LEU A 80 14.72 2.40 -4.82
CA LEU A 80 14.24 3.78 -5.00
C LEU A 80 15.06 4.76 -4.13
N PRO A 81 15.16 6.05 -4.54
CA PRO A 81 15.65 7.11 -3.67
C PRO A 81 14.74 7.30 -2.46
N SER A 82 15.32 7.66 -1.31
CA SER A 82 14.57 7.99 -0.09
C SER A 82 14.96 9.41 0.38
N PRO A 83 14.05 10.41 0.29
CA PRO A 83 12.68 10.31 -0.20
C PRO A 83 12.58 10.31 -1.75
N PHE A 84 11.46 9.82 -2.28
CA PHE A 84 11.04 10.01 -3.69
C PHE A 84 9.71 10.77 -3.77
N GLN A 85 9.39 11.36 -4.92
CA GLN A 85 8.10 12.04 -5.11
C GLN A 85 6.98 11.05 -5.47
N ALA A 86 5.90 11.04 -4.69
CA ALA A 86 4.72 10.21 -4.95
C ALA A 86 3.43 11.02 -5.00
N ALA A 87 2.51 10.61 -5.87
CA ALA A 87 1.22 11.28 -6.06
C ALA A 87 0.19 10.88 -4.99
N ARG A 88 -0.42 11.89 -4.33
CA ARG A 88 -1.46 11.69 -3.30
C ARG A 88 -2.84 12.11 -3.78
N TYR A 89 -3.83 11.23 -3.57
CA TYR A 89 -5.24 11.43 -3.96
C TYR A 89 -6.25 11.02 -2.87
N HIS A 90 -5.82 10.82 -1.63
CA HIS A 90 -6.59 10.10 -0.61
C HIS A 90 -7.11 11.00 0.52
N SER A 91 -8.35 10.73 0.92
CA SER A 91 -9.03 11.35 2.08
C SER A 91 -8.98 10.46 3.33
N LEU A 92 -8.64 9.18 3.16
CA LEU A 92 -8.54 8.16 4.20
C LEU A 92 -7.13 7.58 4.23
N VAL A 93 -6.69 7.13 5.40
CA VAL A 93 -5.39 6.52 5.64
C VAL A 93 -5.50 5.44 6.71
N ILE A 94 -4.52 4.53 6.76
CA ILE A 94 -4.33 3.65 7.92
C ILE A 94 -3.85 4.51 9.10
N SER A 95 -4.51 4.38 10.24
CA SER A 95 -4.16 5.10 11.48
C SER A 95 -2.88 4.56 12.10
N ARG A 96 -2.07 5.45 12.69
CA ARG A 96 -0.93 5.08 13.55
C ARG A 96 -1.37 4.56 14.92
N ASP A 97 -2.34 5.22 15.55
CA ASP A 97 -2.81 4.88 16.91
C ASP A 97 -3.56 3.53 16.98
N GLY A 98 -3.97 3.00 15.84
CA GLY A 98 -4.65 1.71 15.70
C GLY A 98 -4.01 0.85 14.62
N PHE A 99 -2.69 0.91 14.52
CA PHE A 99 -1.92 0.11 13.57
C PHE A 99 -1.67 -1.30 14.12
N PRO A 100 -1.82 -2.38 13.33
CA PRO A 100 -1.63 -3.75 13.78
C PRO A 100 -0.16 -4.17 13.63
N ASP A 101 0.71 -3.74 14.55
CA ASP A 101 2.15 -3.97 14.50
C ASP A 101 2.56 -5.46 14.53
N ASP A 102 1.68 -6.35 14.99
CA ASP A 102 1.87 -7.80 15.05
C ASP A 102 1.67 -8.48 13.68
N GLU A 103 0.84 -7.91 12.80
CA GLU A 103 0.54 -8.46 11.47
C GLU A 103 1.21 -7.67 10.34
N LEU A 104 1.26 -6.34 10.46
CA LEU A 104 1.79 -5.43 9.45
C LEU A 104 3.03 -4.68 9.95
N GLU A 105 3.84 -4.26 9.00
CA GLU A 105 4.92 -3.31 9.23
C GLU A 105 4.82 -2.15 8.25
N VAL A 106 5.14 -0.94 8.74
CA VAL A 106 5.20 0.25 7.90
C VAL A 106 6.52 0.28 7.14
N THR A 107 6.44 0.34 5.82
CA THR A 107 7.62 0.36 4.93
C THR A 107 7.84 1.72 4.27
N ALA A 108 6.85 2.62 4.29
CA ALA A 108 7.01 3.99 3.84
C ALA A 108 6.09 4.97 4.58
N TRP A 109 6.52 6.22 4.69
CA TRP A 109 5.81 7.30 5.37
C TRP A 109 6.13 8.68 4.78
N THR A 110 5.30 9.68 5.08
CA THR A 110 5.57 11.11 4.84
C THR A 110 6.09 11.80 6.09
N GLU A 111 6.49 13.07 5.97
CA GLU A 111 6.98 13.91 7.08
C GLU A 111 5.95 14.07 8.20
N ASP A 112 4.65 14.09 7.87
CA ASP A 112 3.54 14.10 8.84
C ASP A 112 3.19 12.70 9.38
N GLU A 113 4.11 11.74 9.25
CA GLU A 113 4.02 10.36 9.71
C GLU A 113 2.89 9.51 9.08
N THR A 114 2.19 10.04 8.06
CA THR A 114 1.18 9.28 7.32
C THR A 114 1.80 8.01 6.76
N ILE A 115 1.14 6.86 6.99
CA ILE A 115 1.57 5.57 6.46
C ILE A 115 1.37 5.58 4.94
N MET A 116 2.46 5.42 4.20
CA MET A 116 2.47 5.44 2.73
C MET A 116 2.71 4.07 2.11
N ALA A 117 3.29 3.12 2.84
CA ALA A 117 3.36 1.73 2.44
C ALA A 117 3.40 0.79 3.63
N VAL A 118 2.86 -0.42 3.45
CA VAL A 118 2.89 -1.51 4.43
C VAL A 118 3.27 -2.83 3.77
N ARG A 119 3.82 -3.73 4.57
CA ARG A 119 4.04 -5.14 4.23
C ARG A 119 3.51 -6.03 5.35
N HIS A 120 2.96 -7.18 5.01
CA HIS A 120 2.58 -8.17 6.01
C HIS A 120 3.80 -8.95 6.49
N ARG A 121 3.93 -9.09 7.81
CA ARG A 121 5.03 -9.80 8.48
C ARG A 121 5.12 -11.28 8.14
N ARG A 122 3.99 -12.01 8.22
CA ARG A 122 3.93 -13.45 7.95
C ARG A 122 3.87 -13.79 6.45
N TYR A 123 3.25 -12.92 5.65
CA TYR A 123 3.08 -13.11 4.21
C TYR A 123 3.72 -11.94 3.44
N PRO A 124 5.06 -11.89 3.27
CA PRO A 124 5.77 -10.73 2.72
C PRO A 124 5.37 -10.30 1.30
N LYS A 125 4.70 -11.19 0.56
CA LYS A 125 4.13 -10.92 -0.78
C LYS A 125 2.84 -10.10 -0.72
N ILE A 126 2.26 -9.86 0.46
CA ILE A 126 1.17 -8.93 0.70
C ILE A 126 1.78 -7.57 1.06
N GLN A 127 1.65 -6.61 0.16
CA GLN A 127 2.14 -5.26 0.33
C GLN A 127 1.14 -4.26 -0.23
N GLY A 128 1.14 -3.04 0.31
CA GLY A 128 0.26 -1.99 -0.19
C GLY A 128 0.90 -0.62 -0.12
N VAL A 129 0.58 0.24 -1.08
CA VAL A 129 1.00 1.64 -1.14
C VAL A 129 -0.20 2.58 -1.14
N GLN A 130 -0.14 3.65 -0.37
CA GLN A 130 -1.22 4.63 -0.25
C GLN A 130 -1.25 5.61 -1.44
N PHE A 131 -0.11 5.82 -2.09
CA PHE A 131 0.04 6.66 -3.30
C PHE A 131 -0.27 5.86 -4.58
N HIS A 132 -0.25 6.55 -5.72
CA HIS A 132 -0.61 6.00 -7.03
C HIS A 132 0.64 5.78 -7.90
N PRO A 133 1.25 4.58 -7.93
CA PRO A 133 2.43 4.29 -8.76
C PRO A 133 2.14 4.37 -10.26
N GLU A 134 0.88 4.32 -10.67
CA GLU A 134 0.44 4.48 -12.05
C GLU A 134 0.37 5.95 -12.51
N SER A 135 0.37 6.90 -11.57
CA SER A 135 0.29 8.33 -11.88
C SER A 135 1.61 8.84 -12.47
N ILE A 136 1.52 9.70 -13.50
CA ILE A 136 2.66 10.41 -14.09
C ILE A 136 3.42 11.29 -13.09
N ILE A 137 2.78 11.66 -11.99
CA ILE A 137 3.37 12.47 -10.91
C ILE A 137 4.30 11.62 -10.03
N THR A 138 4.07 10.32 -9.93
CA THR A 138 4.88 9.43 -9.10
C THR A 138 6.16 9.06 -9.82
N GLU A 139 7.29 9.42 -9.23
CA GLU A 139 8.61 8.99 -9.71
C GLU A 139 8.77 7.48 -9.52
N ASN A 140 9.45 6.83 -10.47
CA ASN A 140 9.78 5.40 -10.38
C ASN A 140 8.58 4.44 -10.28
N GLY A 141 7.37 4.88 -10.61
CA GLY A 141 6.16 4.06 -10.54
C GLY A 141 6.26 2.71 -11.27
N LEU A 142 6.85 2.70 -12.48
CA LEU A 142 7.10 1.47 -13.23
C LEU A 142 8.10 0.54 -12.53
N THR A 143 9.10 1.09 -11.83
CA THR A 143 10.06 0.30 -11.04
C THR A 143 9.36 -0.39 -9.87
N ILE A 144 8.44 0.30 -9.18
CA ILE A 144 7.63 -0.28 -8.09
C ILE A 144 6.82 -1.49 -8.59
N ILE A 145 6.16 -1.34 -9.73
CA ILE A 145 5.39 -2.43 -10.35
C ILE A 145 6.30 -3.61 -10.74
N ARG A 146 7.48 -3.33 -11.32
CA ARG A 146 8.46 -4.37 -11.67
C ARG A 146 8.97 -5.12 -10.43
N ASN A 147 9.26 -4.40 -9.35
CA ASN A 147 9.67 -5.01 -8.08
C ASN A 147 8.59 -5.94 -7.54
N TRP A 148 7.31 -5.53 -7.59
CA TRP A 148 6.20 -6.40 -7.21
C TRP A 148 6.12 -7.67 -8.07
N VAL A 149 6.20 -7.53 -9.39
CA VAL A 149 6.17 -8.67 -10.31
C VAL A 149 7.34 -9.62 -10.03
N ALA A 150 8.51 -9.11 -9.68
CA ALA A 150 9.64 -9.94 -9.27
C ALA A 150 9.34 -10.71 -7.97
N LEU A 151 8.76 -10.05 -6.96
CA LEU A 151 8.42 -10.67 -5.66
C LEU A 151 7.43 -11.82 -5.78
N ILE A 152 6.43 -11.72 -6.64
CA ILE A 152 5.42 -12.79 -6.82
C ILE A 152 5.94 -13.97 -7.66
N ASN A 153 6.99 -13.76 -8.45
CA ASN A 153 7.62 -14.79 -9.27
C ASN A 153 8.81 -15.49 -8.58
N ALA A 154 9.32 -14.94 -7.48
CA ALA A 154 10.33 -15.56 -6.63
C ALA A 154 9.73 -16.69 -5.78
#